data_AF-A0A316R4R9-F1
#
_entry.id   AF-A0A316R4R9-F1
#
_cell.length_a   1.000
_cell.length_b   1.000
_cell.length_c   1.000
_cell.angle_alpha   90.00
_cell.angle_beta   90.00
_cell.angle_gamma   90.00
#
_symmetry.space_group_name_H-M   'P 1'
#
loop_
_entity.id
_entity.type
_entity.pdbx_description
1 polymer ?
#
loop_
_entity_poly.entity_id
_entity_poly.type
_entity_poly.pdbx_seq_one_letter_code
_entity_poly.pdbx_strand_id
1 'polypeptide(L)'
;MKLICKDTNKNSITFFTKGKYAFRGVNRNDTTDDVPDPILDIDNYNESIQFYSKTPGMCEVDWGDGNKEQFPFVKDRSESIYGRYRLMFRRRDISYRKNPDSHPWWFYKEDGSEYIPAPNHAYADGLDKERVITMTFTNDITYVQTARIMMVEFPILDAPSIINLILSITGEGNITDIPKDRIRRSVNIEYITLNELGVGTLTSIPDDWDRLTKLKGINLSRTADFNDTESSNIRKFPSMWPNLVTLSLAGCRVRVYPREWLSFSKLKELYISPGVAMPSFDPNTCPAMDEVDKINPSLRTFDHINRWYGAVVSWHPYMIGKGLENITSLDASHSYSNIDVSNLPDYIYEMRSMSSFYMYISLSTQSRCDTFISTLYEKVMGFDYLTMSSSASDGKRNQFYGLYLSMYFTTNPVDKRPSGVLQAPSGFIKGQSNGSPSTPMEMVYVLMNNYGWRFSMAPEASVLRSIRSSDIDTRSYKPYKLIVFDDGRTFVGNGDVLAHDTDKVLSFGGQPEGEYLCDSMGLDRNVIVEYFNKIGNG
;
A
#
# COMPACT_ATOMS: atom_id res chain seq x y z
N MET A 1 -30.67 13.12 -21.44
CA MET A 1 -29.68 13.41 -22.50
C MET A 1 -28.33 12.94 -21.98
N LYS A 2 -27.68 11.93 -22.60
CA LYS A 2 -26.37 11.47 -22.13
C LYS A 2 -25.32 12.52 -22.47
N LEU A 3 -24.67 13.10 -21.47
CA LEU A 3 -23.52 13.98 -21.67
C LEU A 3 -22.35 13.13 -22.17
N ILE A 4 -21.73 13.56 -23.26
CA ILE A 4 -20.59 12.88 -23.90
C ILE A 4 -19.37 13.80 -23.90
N CYS A 5 -18.18 13.21 -23.96
CA CYS A 5 -16.95 13.94 -24.25
C CYS A 5 -17.10 14.60 -25.63
N LYS A 6 -17.30 15.92 -25.63
CA LYS A 6 -17.32 16.70 -26.87
C LYS A 6 -15.88 16.96 -27.31
N ASP A 7 -15.65 17.01 -28.61
CA ASP A 7 -14.35 17.40 -29.15
C ASP A 7 -14.22 18.93 -29.03
N THR A 8 -13.91 19.39 -27.82
CA THR A 8 -13.78 20.82 -27.51
C THR A 8 -12.37 21.12 -27.03
N ASN A 9 -11.71 22.16 -27.54
CA ASN A 9 -10.37 22.56 -27.09
C ASN A 9 -10.38 23.25 -25.71
N LYS A 10 -11.30 22.87 -24.81
CA LYS A 10 -11.57 23.61 -23.59
C LYS A 10 -10.69 23.24 -22.40
N ASN A 11 -9.98 22.11 -22.44
CA ASN A 11 -9.17 21.62 -21.31
C ASN A 11 -10.04 21.58 -20.03
N SER A 12 -11.01 20.67 -20.02
CA SER A 12 -12.09 20.66 -19.03
C SER A 12 -12.34 19.28 -18.43
N ILE A 13 -12.89 19.26 -17.23
CA ILE A 13 -13.35 18.06 -16.54
C ILE A 13 -14.79 18.27 -16.09
N THR A 14 -15.67 17.32 -16.41
CA THR A 14 -17.05 17.33 -15.92
C THR A 14 -17.25 16.22 -14.88
N PHE A 15 -17.71 16.61 -13.69
CA PHE A 15 -18.07 15.71 -12.60
C PHE A 15 -19.58 15.54 -12.50
N PHE A 16 -19.98 14.32 -12.10
CA PHE A 16 -21.37 13.96 -11.81
C PHE A 16 -21.46 13.60 -10.33
N THR A 17 -22.01 14.50 -9.52
CA THR A 17 -22.09 14.35 -8.07
C THR A 17 -23.54 14.32 -7.60
N LYS A 18 -23.77 14.09 -6.30
CA LYS A 18 -25.11 14.14 -5.70
C LYS A 18 -25.06 14.84 -4.36
N GLY A 19 -25.95 15.81 -4.16
CA GLY A 19 -26.06 16.53 -2.89
C GLY A 19 -26.77 17.87 -2.99
N LYS A 20 -26.96 18.48 -1.81
CA LYS A 20 -27.34 19.89 -1.62
C LYS A 20 -26.16 20.84 -1.87
N TYR A 21 -24.94 20.31 -1.78
CA TYR A 21 -23.70 20.97 -2.17
C TYR A 21 -23.07 20.25 -3.36
N ALA A 22 -22.22 20.96 -4.11
CA ALA A 22 -21.50 20.41 -5.26
C ALA A 22 -20.66 19.18 -4.89
N PHE A 23 -19.95 19.24 -3.76
CA PHE A 23 -19.14 18.13 -3.26
C PHE A 23 -19.68 17.61 -1.93
N ARG A 24 -20.31 16.43 -1.95
CA ARG A 24 -20.78 15.72 -0.76
C ARG A 24 -19.84 14.55 -0.43
N GLY A 25 -19.71 14.21 0.86
CA GLY A 25 -18.96 13.04 1.33
C GLY A 25 -19.78 11.74 1.22
N VAL A 26 -19.14 10.63 0.86
CA VAL A 26 -19.80 9.34 0.59
C VAL A 26 -20.69 8.79 1.73
N ASN A 27 -20.21 8.84 2.97
CA ASN A 27 -20.93 8.30 4.14
C ASN A 27 -21.52 9.40 5.02
N ARG A 28 -21.77 10.56 4.44
CA ARG A 28 -22.10 11.77 5.19
C ARG A 28 -23.32 12.46 4.61
N ASN A 29 -24.18 12.98 5.48
CA ASN A 29 -25.33 13.77 5.06
C ASN A 29 -24.93 15.25 4.90
N ASP A 30 -25.65 15.98 4.05
CA ASP A 30 -25.44 17.43 3.87
C ASP A 30 -26.03 18.29 5.02
N THR A 31 -26.23 17.71 6.20
CA THR A 31 -26.62 18.46 7.41
C THR A 31 -25.40 19.18 7.97
N THR A 32 -25.61 20.33 8.62
CA THR A 32 -24.57 21.17 9.26
C THR A 32 -23.97 20.57 10.52
N ASP A 33 -24.67 19.62 11.14
CA ASP A 33 -24.41 19.18 12.51
C ASP A 33 -23.26 18.15 12.61
N ASP A 34 -22.89 17.57 11.48
CA ASP A 34 -21.78 16.62 11.41
C ASP A 34 -20.45 17.36 11.21
N VAL A 35 -19.88 17.88 12.30
CA VAL A 35 -18.53 18.46 12.33
C VAL A 35 -17.54 17.31 12.52
N PRO A 36 -16.69 16.99 11.53
CA PRO A 36 -15.63 16.01 11.73
C PRO A 36 -14.72 16.49 12.86
N ASP A 37 -14.44 15.61 13.83
CA ASP A 37 -13.55 15.94 14.94
C ASP A 37 -12.16 16.33 14.38
N PRO A 38 -11.64 17.52 14.71
CA PRO A 38 -10.40 18.03 14.15
C PRO A 38 -9.16 17.21 14.49
N ILE A 39 -9.18 16.29 15.47
CA ILE A 39 -7.92 15.76 16.07
C ILE A 39 -7.82 14.22 16.21
N LEU A 40 -8.88 13.41 16.04
CA LEU A 40 -8.84 12.10 16.72
C LEU A 40 -8.48 10.82 15.95
N ASP A 41 -8.22 10.80 14.64
CA ASP A 41 -7.65 9.56 14.07
C ASP A 41 -6.98 9.73 12.71
N ILE A 42 -6.03 8.84 12.41
CA ILE A 42 -5.43 8.68 11.07
C ILE A 42 -6.51 8.35 10.00
N ASP A 43 -7.68 7.93 10.49
CA ASP A 43 -8.90 7.60 9.77
C ASP A 43 -9.94 8.75 9.73
N ASN A 44 -9.64 10.00 10.11
CA ASN A 44 -10.53 11.14 9.84
C ASN A 44 -10.32 11.66 8.41
N TYR A 45 -10.91 10.93 7.48
CA TYR A 45 -10.64 10.97 6.05
C TYR A 45 -10.89 12.31 5.35
N ASN A 46 -9.90 12.74 4.56
CA ASN A 46 -9.93 13.98 3.78
C ASN A 46 -10.86 13.87 2.55
N GLU A 47 -12.05 14.46 2.63
CA GLU A 47 -13.04 14.56 1.53
C GLU A 47 -12.72 15.76 0.62
N SER A 48 -12.04 15.52 -0.51
CA SER A 48 -11.52 16.59 -1.35
C SER A 48 -11.48 16.28 -2.84
N ILE A 49 -11.45 17.34 -3.65
CA ILE A 49 -11.06 17.32 -5.05
C ILE A 49 -9.84 18.20 -5.21
N GLN A 50 -8.81 17.71 -5.89
CA GLN A 50 -7.53 18.38 -6.05
C GLN A 50 -7.05 18.34 -7.50
N PHE A 51 -6.47 19.45 -7.94
CA PHE A 51 -5.86 19.64 -9.24
C PHE A 51 -4.47 20.22 -9.07
N TYR A 52 -3.52 19.72 -9.87
CA TYR A 52 -2.15 20.22 -9.87
C TYR A 52 -1.75 20.65 -11.27
N SER A 53 -0.88 21.65 -11.32
CA SER A 53 -0.28 22.15 -12.54
C SER A 53 1.17 22.56 -12.32
N LYS A 54 1.92 22.59 -13.41
CA LYS A 54 3.29 23.12 -13.45
C LYS A 54 3.34 24.62 -13.67
N THR A 55 2.24 25.22 -14.13
CA THR A 55 2.14 26.64 -14.45
C THR A 55 1.01 27.31 -13.65
N PRO A 56 1.10 28.62 -13.39
CA PRO A 56 -0.01 29.36 -12.82
C PRO A 56 -1.22 29.34 -13.75
N GLY A 57 -2.42 29.45 -13.20
CA GLY A 57 -3.65 29.50 -13.96
C GLY A 57 -4.88 29.63 -13.09
N MET A 58 -6.02 29.62 -13.76
CA MET A 58 -7.37 29.72 -13.19
C MET A 58 -8.19 28.50 -13.62
N CYS A 59 -9.10 28.09 -12.73
CA CYS A 59 -10.21 27.20 -13.02
C CYS A 59 -11.51 28.00 -13.07
N GLU A 60 -12.22 27.92 -14.20
CA GLU A 60 -13.60 28.39 -14.34
C GLU A 60 -14.55 27.23 -14.03
N VAL A 61 -15.42 27.39 -13.05
CA VAL A 61 -16.37 26.37 -12.61
C VAL A 61 -17.78 26.79 -13.00
N ASP A 62 -18.43 25.95 -13.80
CA ASP A 62 -19.87 25.99 -14.05
C ASP A 62 -20.55 24.97 -13.15
N TRP A 63 -21.33 25.45 -12.19
CA TRP A 63 -21.97 24.62 -11.16
C TRP A 63 -23.23 23.89 -11.65
N GLY A 64 -23.68 24.18 -12.88
CA GLY A 64 -24.86 23.54 -13.48
C GLY A 64 -26.21 24.10 -13.03
N ASP A 65 -26.23 25.19 -12.25
CA ASP A 65 -27.44 25.89 -11.79
C ASP A 65 -27.57 27.33 -12.34
N GLY A 66 -26.69 27.69 -13.28
CA GLY A 66 -26.58 29.05 -13.84
C GLY A 66 -25.48 29.90 -13.19
N ASN A 67 -24.94 29.50 -12.04
CA ASN A 67 -23.82 30.19 -11.40
C ASN A 67 -22.48 29.73 -11.98
N LYS A 68 -21.56 30.69 -12.16
CA LYS A 68 -20.20 30.46 -12.63
C LYS A 68 -19.22 31.24 -11.78
N GLU A 69 -18.15 30.59 -11.38
CA GLU A 69 -17.11 31.17 -10.52
C GLU A 69 -15.73 30.85 -11.06
N GLN A 70 -14.72 31.60 -10.61
CA GLN A 70 -13.34 31.42 -11.03
C GLN A 70 -12.42 31.33 -9.82
N PHE A 71 -11.54 30.32 -9.81
CA PHE A 71 -10.62 30.07 -8.70
C PHE A 71 -9.17 30.01 -9.19
N PRO A 72 -8.24 30.73 -8.54
CA PRO A 72 -6.82 30.68 -8.89
C PRO A 72 -6.16 29.40 -8.39
N PHE A 73 -5.21 28.89 -9.17
CA PHE A 73 -4.23 27.95 -8.65
C PHE A 73 -3.21 28.69 -7.80
N VAL A 74 -2.94 28.16 -6.61
CA VAL A 74 -2.00 28.75 -5.67
C VAL A 74 -0.69 27.99 -5.73
N LYS A 75 0.41 28.73 -5.72
CA LYS A 75 1.74 28.14 -5.67
C LYS A 75 2.02 27.61 -4.27
N ASP A 76 2.21 26.30 -4.20
CA ASP A 76 2.60 25.59 -3.00
C ASP A 76 4.13 25.67 -2.79
N ARG A 77 4.55 25.70 -1.53
CA ARG A 77 5.96 25.68 -1.12
C ARG A 77 6.62 24.33 -1.39
N SER A 78 5.86 23.24 -1.39
CA SER A 78 6.42 21.90 -1.59
C SER A 78 6.75 21.63 -3.07
N GLU A 79 7.89 20.98 -3.33
CA GLU A 79 8.32 20.61 -4.67
C GLU A 79 7.68 19.28 -5.11
N SER A 80 6.36 19.26 -5.24
CA SER A 80 5.65 18.10 -5.79
C SER A 80 6.08 17.84 -7.24
N ILE A 81 6.46 16.59 -7.53
CA ILE A 81 6.79 16.12 -8.89
C ILE A 81 5.62 16.28 -9.87
N TYR A 82 4.39 16.35 -9.34
CA TYR A 82 3.17 16.48 -10.13
C TYR A 82 2.85 17.93 -10.50
N GLY A 83 3.44 18.92 -9.82
CA GLY A 83 3.21 20.34 -10.08
C GLY A 83 3.27 21.20 -8.81
N ARG A 84 3.77 22.42 -8.94
CA ARG A 84 3.90 23.39 -7.82
C ARG A 84 2.67 24.27 -7.62
N TYR A 85 1.71 24.24 -8.54
CA TYR A 85 0.48 25.01 -8.46
C TYR A 85 -0.70 24.09 -8.17
N ARG A 86 -1.50 24.42 -7.15
CA ARG A 86 -2.60 23.58 -6.66
C ARG A 86 -3.91 24.34 -6.60
N LEU A 87 -5.00 23.65 -6.92
CA LEU A 87 -6.37 24.06 -6.61
C LEU A 87 -7.06 22.90 -5.90
N MET A 88 -7.77 23.21 -4.82
CA MET A 88 -8.46 22.23 -3.99
C MET A 88 -9.83 22.73 -3.60
N PHE A 89 -10.83 21.86 -3.74
CA PHE A 89 -12.16 22.00 -3.18
C PHE A 89 -12.36 20.99 -2.05
N ARG A 90 -13.21 21.33 -1.09
CA ARG A 90 -13.60 20.44 0.02
C ARG A 90 -15.12 20.32 0.10
N ARG A 91 -15.61 19.35 0.87
CA ARG A 91 -17.04 19.14 1.10
C ARG A 91 -17.77 20.32 1.75
N ARG A 92 -17.13 21.15 2.56
CA ARG A 92 -17.82 22.24 3.29
C ARG A 92 -17.17 23.59 3.10
N ASP A 93 -18.02 24.62 3.20
CA ASP A 93 -17.68 26.04 3.13
C ASP A 93 -17.37 26.67 4.52
N ILE A 94 -17.43 25.87 5.58
CA ILE A 94 -17.22 26.36 6.95
C ILE A 94 -15.75 26.32 7.36
N SER A 95 -15.31 27.48 7.85
CA SER A 95 -14.18 27.70 8.74
C SER A 95 -14.00 26.53 9.71
N TYR A 96 -12.98 25.72 9.47
CA TYR A 96 -12.44 24.80 10.47
C TYR A 96 -12.08 25.64 11.69
N ARG A 97 -12.84 25.55 12.78
CA ARG A 97 -12.36 26.02 14.07
C ARG A 97 -11.16 25.15 14.42
N LYS A 98 -9.98 25.64 14.02
CA LYS A 98 -8.69 25.25 14.56
C LYS A 98 -8.86 25.19 16.08
N ASN A 99 -8.31 24.17 16.72
CA ASN A 99 -7.71 24.47 18.01
C ASN A 99 -6.60 25.48 17.69
N PRO A 100 -6.65 26.75 18.13
CA PRO A 100 -5.68 27.78 17.74
C PRO A 100 -4.22 27.35 18.00
N ASP A 101 -4.01 26.36 18.86
CA ASP A 101 -2.71 25.82 19.24
C ASP A 101 -2.21 24.63 18.38
N SER A 102 -2.99 24.10 17.42
CA SER A 102 -2.50 23.04 16.51
C SER A 102 -1.91 23.62 15.21
N HIS A 103 -0.57 23.68 15.14
CA HIS A 103 0.19 23.91 13.90
C HIS A 103 -0.04 22.78 12.87
N PRO A 104 0.24 23.01 11.56
CA PRO A 104 -0.39 23.93 10.61
C PRO A 104 -1.16 23.13 9.53
N TRP A 105 -1.87 23.82 8.63
CA TRP A 105 -2.60 23.18 7.53
C TRP A 105 -1.72 22.30 6.64
N TRP A 106 -2.33 21.37 5.90
CA TRP A 106 -1.67 20.31 5.11
C TRP A 106 -0.45 20.77 4.29
N PHE A 107 -0.45 22.01 3.80
CA PHE A 107 0.72 22.61 3.15
C PHE A 107 0.68 24.14 3.23
N TYR A 108 1.85 24.73 3.01
CA TYR A 108 2.07 26.17 2.99
C TYR A 108 2.19 26.67 1.56
N LYS A 109 1.70 27.88 1.31
CA LYS A 109 2.00 28.60 0.07
C LYS A 109 3.48 28.98 0.03
N GLU A 110 3.97 29.36 -1.16
CA GLU A 110 5.35 29.83 -1.34
C GLU A 110 5.74 30.96 -0.36
N ASP A 111 4.80 31.85 -0.03
CA ASP A 111 5.01 32.97 0.90
C ASP A 111 5.01 32.56 2.39
N GLY A 112 4.85 31.28 2.71
CA GLY A 112 4.79 30.75 4.07
C GLY A 112 3.43 30.88 4.76
N SER A 113 2.42 31.45 4.10
CA SER A 113 1.05 31.50 4.62
C SER A 113 0.32 30.17 4.42
N GLU A 114 -0.71 29.92 5.23
CA GLU A 114 -1.53 28.71 5.14
C GLU A 114 -2.36 28.70 3.83
N TYR A 115 -2.42 27.55 3.16
CA TYR A 115 -3.30 27.37 2.00
C TYR A 115 -4.75 27.19 2.47
N ILE A 116 -5.66 28.00 1.90
CA ILE A 116 -7.10 27.92 2.14
C ILE A 116 -7.75 27.30 0.89
N PRO A 117 -8.43 26.16 1.01
CA PRO A 117 -9.21 25.56 -0.08
C PRO A 117 -10.30 26.48 -0.61
N ALA A 118 -10.65 26.28 -1.88
CA ALA A 118 -11.78 26.96 -2.49
C ALA A 118 -13.10 26.56 -1.80
N PRO A 119 -14.05 27.51 -1.66
CA PRO A 119 -15.36 27.26 -1.09
C PRO A 119 -16.14 26.20 -1.88
N ASN A 120 -17.03 25.48 -1.20
CA ASN A 120 -17.96 24.56 -1.86
C ASN A 120 -19.22 25.31 -2.27
N HIS A 121 -19.83 24.90 -3.39
CA HIS A 121 -21.05 25.54 -3.88
C HIS A 121 -22.30 24.98 -3.20
N ALA A 122 -23.10 25.85 -2.60
CA ALA A 122 -24.40 25.51 -2.03
C ALA A 122 -25.51 25.82 -3.03
N TYR A 123 -26.28 24.81 -3.42
CA TYR A 123 -27.37 25.02 -4.37
C TYR A 123 -28.58 25.68 -3.70
N ALA A 124 -29.08 26.77 -4.31
CA ALA A 124 -30.20 27.55 -3.78
C ALA A 124 -31.50 26.74 -3.64
N ASP A 125 -31.66 25.65 -4.42
CA ASP A 125 -32.82 24.77 -4.33
C ASP A 125 -32.83 23.90 -3.06
N GLY A 126 -31.69 23.74 -2.38
CA GLY A 126 -31.56 22.95 -1.16
C GLY A 126 -31.86 21.45 -1.30
N LEU A 127 -31.95 20.92 -2.53
CA LEU A 127 -32.36 19.55 -2.81
C LEU A 127 -31.17 18.58 -2.82
N ASP A 128 -31.35 17.37 -2.29
CA ASP A 128 -30.38 16.27 -2.45
C ASP A 128 -30.65 15.53 -3.77
N LYS A 129 -30.00 15.98 -4.85
CA LYS A 129 -30.16 15.43 -6.21
C LYS A 129 -28.84 15.43 -6.97
N GLU A 130 -28.84 14.79 -8.13
CA GLU A 130 -27.69 14.76 -9.03
C GLU A 130 -27.31 16.16 -9.52
N ARG A 131 -26.01 16.40 -9.61
CA ARG A 131 -25.39 17.67 -10.00
C ARG A 131 -24.36 17.41 -11.08
N VAL A 132 -24.27 18.34 -12.03
CA VAL A 132 -23.28 18.31 -13.11
C VAL A 132 -22.42 19.55 -12.99
N ILE A 133 -21.13 19.35 -12.73
CA ILE A 133 -20.18 20.43 -12.49
C ILE A 133 -19.13 20.36 -13.58
N THR A 134 -18.92 21.45 -14.32
CA THR A 134 -17.88 21.52 -15.35
C THR A 134 -16.80 22.49 -14.93
N MET A 135 -15.57 22.00 -14.88
CA MET A 135 -14.37 22.78 -14.57
C MET A 135 -13.55 22.96 -15.84
N THR A 136 -13.22 24.19 -16.19
CA THR A 136 -12.43 24.55 -17.37
C THR A 136 -11.14 25.21 -16.93
N PHE A 137 -9.99 24.75 -17.42
CA PHE A 137 -8.69 25.16 -16.92
C PHE A 137 -7.93 25.96 -17.97
N THR A 138 -7.41 27.11 -17.56
CA THR A 138 -6.54 27.96 -18.40
C THR A 138 -5.09 27.45 -18.48
N ASN A 139 -4.73 26.52 -17.59
CA ASN A 139 -3.42 25.90 -17.48
C ASN A 139 -3.50 24.37 -17.66
N ASP A 140 -2.37 23.75 -17.99
CA ASP A 140 -2.27 22.30 -18.11
C ASP A 140 -2.40 21.62 -16.75
N ILE A 141 -3.41 20.77 -16.60
CA ILE A 141 -3.61 19.97 -15.39
C ILE A 141 -2.92 18.63 -15.55
N THR A 142 -1.95 18.36 -14.68
CA THR A 142 -1.08 17.19 -14.74
C THR A 142 -1.50 16.08 -13.78
N TYR A 143 -2.22 16.42 -12.72
CA TYR A 143 -2.70 15.49 -11.71
C TYR A 143 -4.10 15.88 -11.22
N VAL A 144 -4.98 14.88 -11.15
CA VAL A 144 -6.34 15.00 -10.64
C VAL A 144 -6.53 13.97 -9.55
N GLN A 145 -7.02 14.39 -8.39
CA GLN A 145 -7.40 13.48 -7.32
C GLN A 145 -8.76 13.83 -6.76
N THR A 146 -9.59 12.81 -6.60
CA THR A 146 -10.77 12.86 -5.74
C THR A 146 -10.65 11.81 -4.65
N ALA A 147 -11.06 12.19 -3.45
CA ALA A 147 -11.08 11.32 -2.29
C ALA A 147 -12.40 11.49 -1.57
N ARG A 148 -13.19 10.41 -1.45
CA ARG A 148 -14.41 10.35 -0.63
C ARG A 148 -15.51 11.31 -1.05
N ILE A 149 -15.53 11.72 -2.32
CA ILE A 149 -16.59 12.56 -2.89
C ILE A 149 -17.65 11.67 -3.55
N MET A 150 -18.91 11.91 -3.19
CA MET A 150 -20.08 11.23 -3.72
C MET A 150 -20.22 11.54 -5.23
N MET A 151 -19.84 10.57 -6.07
CA MET A 151 -20.04 10.62 -7.52
C MET A 151 -21.05 9.56 -7.96
N VAL A 152 -21.89 9.94 -8.91
CA VAL A 152 -22.93 9.05 -9.47
C VAL A 152 -22.56 8.50 -10.84
N GLU A 153 -21.56 9.08 -11.52
CA GLU A 153 -21.03 8.57 -12.78
C GLU A 153 -19.51 8.85 -12.87
N PHE A 154 -18.83 8.09 -13.73
CA PHE A 154 -17.43 8.35 -14.07
C PHE A 154 -17.29 9.72 -14.78
N PRO A 155 -16.32 10.57 -14.39
CA PRO A 155 -16.18 11.92 -14.92
C PRO A 155 -15.78 11.94 -16.40
N ILE A 156 -16.18 13.01 -17.12
CA ILE A 156 -15.67 13.27 -18.47
C ILE A 156 -14.34 14.00 -18.34
N LEU A 157 -13.26 13.39 -18.84
CA LEU A 157 -11.90 13.92 -18.84
C LEU A 157 -11.55 14.45 -20.24
N ASP A 158 -11.76 15.74 -20.44
CA ASP A 158 -11.42 16.47 -21.66
C ASP A 158 -10.17 17.35 -21.47
N ALA A 159 -9.12 16.78 -20.88
CA ALA A 159 -7.88 17.47 -20.53
C ALA A 159 -6.66 16.62 -20.92
N PRO A 160 -6.03 16.87 -22.08
CA PRO A 160 -4.98 16.00 -22.63
C PRO A 160 -3.70 15.96 -21.80
N SER A 161 -3.50 16.95 -20.93
CA SER A 161 -2.26 17.11 -20.15
C SER A 161 -2.24 16.27 -18.86
N ILE A 162 -3.33 15.58 -18.52
CA ILE A 162 -3.40 14.73 -17.33
C ILE A 162 -2.41 13.57 -17.46
N ILE A 163 -1.56 13.41 -16.45
CA ILE A 163 -0.58 12.32 -16.32
C ILE A 163 -1.04 11.32 -15.25
N ASN A 164 -1.67 11.81 -14.18
CA ASN A 164 -2.09 11.00 -13.04
C ASN A 164 -3.55 11.27 -12.70
N LEU A 165 -4.34 10.21 -12.58
CA LEU A 165 -5.74 10.25 -12.19
C LEU A 165 -5.97 9.37 -10.97
N ILE A 166 -6.47 9.95 -9.88
CA ILE A 166 -6.94 9.21 -8.71
C ILE A 166 -8.41 9.52 -8.49
N LEU A 167 -9.26 8.50 -8.55
CA LEU A 167 -10.64 8.54 -8.11
C LEU A 167 -10.78 7.52 -6.99
N SER A 168 -10.90 7.99 -5.75
CA SER A 168 -10.92 7.10 -4.58
C SER A 168 -12.19 7.27 -3.78
N ILE A 169 -12.85 6.14 -3.51
CA ILE A 169 -14.00 6.02 -2.60
C ILE A 169 -15.10 6.99 -3.05
N THR A 170 -15.73 6.73 -4.18
CA THR A 170 -16.71 7.68 -4.74
C THR A 170 -18.17 7.34 -4.40
N GLY A 171 -18.38 6.42 -3.45
CA GLY A 171 -19.69 5.91 -3.06
C GLY A 171 -19.77 4.43 -3.39
N GLU A 172 -20.04 3.60 -2.38
CA GLU A 172 -20.17 2.15 -2.58
C GLU A 172 -21.25 1.88 -3.65
N GLY A 173 -20.86 1.22 -4.75
CA GLY A 173 -21.78 0.75 -5.79
C GLY A 173 -22.30 1.79 -6.79
N ASN A 174 -21.96 3.08 -6.69
CA ASN A 174 -22.62 4.11 -7.52
C ASN A 174 -22.12 4.22 -8.96
N ILE A 175 -20.84 3.92 -9.21
CA ILE A 175 -20.28 3.92 -10.56
C ILE A 175 -20.25 2.47 -11.05
N THR A 176 -21.24 2.09 -11.84
CA THR A 176 -21.44 0.72 -12.34
C THR A 176 -20.84 0.49 -13.72
N ASP A 177 -20.53 1.56 -14.46
CA ASP A 177 -19.89 1.51 -15.77
C ASP A 177 -18.93 2.69 -15.99
N ILE A 178 -18.03 2.51 -16.95
CA ILE A 178 -17.19 3.59 -17.48
C ILE A 178 -17.59 3.76 -18.94
N PRO A 179 -18.27 4.85 -19.33
CA PRO A 179 -18.61 5.07 -20.73
C PRO A 179 -17.35 5.23 -21.60
N LYS A 180 -17.39 4.68 -22.82
CA LYS A 180 -16.24 4.61 -23.75
C LYS A 180 -15.57 5.97 -24.02
N ASP A 181 -16.36 7.03 -24.05
CA ASP A 181 -15.93 8.37 -24.41
C ASP A 181 -15.31 9.17 -23.26
N ARG A 182 -15.37 8.68 -22.01
CA ARG A 182 -14.98 9.46 -20.82
C ARG A 182 -13.52 9.93 -20.77
N ILE A 183 -12.61 9.26 -21.47
CA ILE A 183 -11.18 9.59 -21.45
C ILE A 183 -10.61 9.95 -22.83
N ARG A 184 -11.48 10.18 -23.82
CA ARG A 184 -11.11 10.23 -25.24
C ARG A 184 -9.93 11.16 -25.57
N ARG A 185 -9.77 12.28 -24.85
CA ARG A 185 -8.67 13.25 -25.06
C ARG A 185 -7.55 13.16 -24.03
N SER A 186 -7.80 12.51 -22.88
CA SER A 186 -6.83 12.37 -21.79
C SER A 186 -5.88 11.18 -22.00
N VAL A 187 -5.28 11.08 -23.19
CA VAL A 187 -4.50 9.91 -23.63
C VAL A 187 -3.06 9.87 -23.10
N ASN A 188 -2.61 10.95 -22.46
CA ASN A 188 -1.26 11.04 -21.89
C ASN A 188 -1.15 10.50 -20.46
N ILE A 189 -2.23 9.95 -19.91
CA ILE A 189 -2.25 9.39 -18.56
C ILE A 189 -1.23 8.24 -18.47
N GLU A 190 -0.38 8.30 -17.45
CA GLU A 190 0.59 7.26 -17.11
C GLU A 190 0.15 6.43 -15.90
N TYR A 191 -0.67 6.99 -15.00
CA TYR A 191 -1.15 6.29 -13.82
C TYR A 191 -2.63 6.56 -13.56
N ILE A 192 -3.38 5.48 -13.33
CA ILE A 192 -4.79 5.51 -12.93
C ILE A 192 -4.96 4.75 -11.62
N THR A 193 -5.59 5.37 -10.64
CA THR A 193 -6.07 4.71 -9.42
C THR A 193 -7.57 4.92 -9.29
N LEU A 194 -8.32 3.83 -9.46
CA LEU A 194 -9.74 3.71 -9.17
C LEU A 194 -9.89 2.77 -7.97
N ASN A 195 -9.89 3.31 -6.76
CA ASN A 195 -9.93 2.52 -5.54
C ASN A 195 -11.30 2.61 -4.88
N GLU A 196 -11.92 1.46 -4.58
CA GLU A 196 -13.27 1.36 -3.99
C GLU A 196 -14.33 2.09 -4.84
N LEU A 197 -14.17 2.04 -6.16
CA LEU A 197 -15.12 2.56 -7.13
C LEU A 197 -16.15 1.47 -7.43
N GLY A 198 -17.41 1.64 -7.01
CA GLY A 198 -18.45 0.69 -7.42
C GLY A 198 -18.18 -0.76 -7.01
N VAL A 199 -17.73 -1.01 -5.77
CA VAL A 199 -17.37 -2.35 -5.25
C VAL A 199 -18.29 -3.46 -5.80
N GLY A 200 -17.77 -4.29 -6.71
CA GLY A 200 -18.49 -5.43 -7.30
C GLY A 200 -19.48 -5.08 -8.43
N THR A 201 -19.50 -3.85 -8.94
CA THR A 201 -20.42 -3.38 -9.98
C THR A 201 -19.74 -3.03 -11.30
N LEU A 202 -18.46 -2.63 -11.30
CA LEU A 202 -17.72 -2.42 -12.55
C LEU A 202 -17.33 -3.76 -13.17
N THR A 203 -18.03 -4.18 -14.22
CA THR A 203 -17.83 -5.51 -14.83
C THR A 203 -16.89 -5.53 -16.03
N SER A 204 -16.50 -4.37 -16.56
CA SER A 204 -15.61 -4.29 -17.72
C SER A 204 -14.82 -2.99 -17.78
N ILE A 205 -13.67 -3.03 -18.46
CA ILE A 205 -12.95 -1.82 -18.89
C ILE A 205 -13.28 -1.53 -20.36
N PRO A 206 -13.56 -0.28 -20.75
CA PRO A 206 -13.90 0.05 -22.14
C PRO A 206 -12.74 -0.21 -23.11
N ASP A 207 -13.03 -0.77 -24.29
CA ASP A 207 -12.02 -1.03 -25.33
C ASP A 207 -11.25 0.24 -25.73
N ASP A 208 -11.91 1.40 -25.78
CA ASP A 208 -11.32 2.70 -26.15
C ASP A 208 -10.17 3.15 -25.21
N TRP A 209 -9.97 2.47 -24.07
CA TRP A 209 -8.82 2.67 -23.19
C TRP A 209 -7.52 2.10 -23.76
N ASP A 210 -7.56 1.39 -24.89
CA ASP A 210 -6.38 0.99 -25.68
C ASP A 210 -5.54 2.19 -26.16
N ARG A 211 -6.14 3.38 -26.22
CA ARG A 211 -5.47 4.65 -26.52
C ARG A 211 -4.49 5.09 -25.43
N LEU A 212 -4.62 4.58 -24.21
CA LEU A 212 -3.73 4.87 -23.07
C LEU A 212 -2.38 4.14 -23.21
N THR A 213 -1.73 4.29 -24.36
CA THR A 213 -0.48 3.61 -24.69
C THR A 213 0.70 4.00 -23.78
N LYS A 214 0.59 5.10 -23.04
CA LYS A 214 1.57 5.57 -22.05
C LYS A 214 1.32 5.04 -20.64
N LEU A 215 0.23 4.30 -20.40
CA LEU A 215 -0.12 3.81 -19.08
C LEU A 215 0.97 2.86 -18.55
N LYS A 216 1.49 3.19 -17.37
CA LYS A 216 2.50 2.44 -16.62
C LYS A 216 1.92 1.78 -15.37
N GLY A 217 0.88 2.36 -14.77
CA GLY A 217 0.23 1.79 -13.60
C GLY A 217 -1.28 1.91 -13.64
N ILE A 218 -1.98 0.83 -13.30
CA ILE A 218 -3.41 0.86 -13.04
C ILE A 218 -3.73 0.14 -11.74
N ASN A 219 -4.47 0.83 -10.87
CA ASN A 219 -4.99 0.28 -9.63
C ASN A 219 -6.52 0.32 -9.68
N LEU A 220 -7.15 -0.84 -9.67
CA LEU A 220 -8.59 -1.05 -9.62
C LEU A 220 -8.98 -1.77 -8.32
N SER A 221 -8.18 -1.65 -7.25
CA SER A 221 -8.44 -2.38 -6.01
C SER A 221 -9.84 -2.11 -5.48
N ARG A 222 -10.53 -3.19 -5.08
CA ARG A 222 -11.92 -3.18 -4.58
C ARG A 222 -12.91 -2.47 -5.51
N THR A 223 -12.67 -2.48 -6.82
CA THR A 223 -13.52 -1.76 -7.78
C THR A 223 -14.32 -2.71 -8.67
N ALA A 224 -13.70 -3.78 -9.19
CA ALA A 224 -14.26 -4.51 -10.32
C ALA A 224 -14.71 -5.96 -10.01
N ASP A 225 -15.73 -6.42 -10.75
CA ASP A 225 -16.12 -7.83 -10.86
C ASP A 225 -15.83 -8.35 -12.28
N PHE A 226 -14.68 -9.00 -12.45
CA PHE A 226 -14.21 -9.58 -13.70
C PHE A 226 -14.37 -11.11 -13.72
N ASN A 227 -15.36 -11.66 -13.00
CA ASN A 227 -15.66 -13.09 -13.04
C ASN A 227 -16.01 -13.59 -14.45
N ASP A 228 -16.68 -12.75 -15.24
CA ASP A 228 -16.83 -12.97 -16.68
C ASP A 228 -15.57 -12.46 -17.39
N THR A 229 -14.59 -13.35 -17.49
CA THR A 229 -13.28 -13.08 -18.09
C THR A 229 -13.38 -12.68 -19.57
N GLU A 230 -14.42 -13.12 -20.28
CA GLU A 230 -14.60 -12.83 -21.71
C GLU A 230 -15.21 -11.45 -21.96
N SER A 231 -16.22 -11.07 -21.16
CA SER A 231 -16.90 -9.77 -21.35
C SER A 231 -16.19 -8.60 -20.65
N SER A 232 -15.33 -8.87 -19.66
CA SER A 232 -14.66 -7.83 -18.86
C SER A 232 -13.50 -7.09 -19.54
N ASN A 233 -13.06 -7.56 -20.70
CA ASN A 233 -11.83 -7.13 -21.39
C ASN A 233 -10.52 -7.38 -20.63
N ILE A 234 -10.53 -8.09 -19.50
CA ILE A 234 -9.33 -8.36 -18.69
C ILE A 234 -8.21 -9.08 -19.47
N ARG A 235 -8.58 -9.92 -20.45
CA ARG A 235 -7.62 -10.58 -21.36
C ARG A 235 -6.88 -9.62 -22.29
N LYS A 236 -7.50 -8.48 -22.62
CA LYS A 236 -6.95 -7.50 -23.57
C LYS A 236 -5.95 -6.53 -22.93
N PHE A 237 -5.83 -6.51 -21.59
CA PHE A 237 -4.95 -5.55 -20.92
C PHE A 237 -3.50 -5.52 -21.46
N PRO A 238 -2.86 -6.65 -21.83
CA PRO A 238 -1.52 -6.62 -22.42
C PRO A 238 -1.43 -5.89 -23.76
N SER A 239 -2.44 -6.01 -24.62
CA SER A 239 -2.48 -5.33 -25.92
C SER A 239 -2.96 -3.88 -25.79
N MET A 240 -3.85 -3.60 -24.85
CA MET A 240 -4.32 -2.24 -24.53
C MET A 240 -3.19 -1.39 -23.93
N TRP A 241 -2.41 -1.96 -23.01
CA TRP A 241 -1.40 -1.22 -22.23
C TRP A 241 -0.04 -1.93 -22.29
N PRO A 242 0.65 -1.89 -23.45
CA PRO A 242 1.92 -2.61 -23.65
C PRO A 242 3.06 -2.11 -22.76
N ASN A 243 2.90 -0.93 -22.13
CA ASN A 243 3.88 -0.33 -21.24
C ASN A 243 3.57 -0.51 -19.75
N LEU A 244 2.54 -1.28 -19.40
CA LEU A 244 2.12 -1.47 -18.01
C LEU A 244 3.21 -2.15 -17.17
N VAL A 245 3.53 -1.54 -16.03
CA VAL A 245 4.52 -1.97 -15.04
C VAL A 245 3.82 -2.49 -13.78
N THR A 246 2.73 -1.84 -13.36
CA THR A 246 1.98 -2.20 -12.16
C THR A 246 0.50 -2.42 -12.47
N LEU A 247 -0.02 -3.59 -12.11
CA LEU A 247 -1.44 -3.94 -12.16
C LEU A 247 -1.92 -4.31 -10.76
N SER A 248 -2.83 -3.53 -10.20
CA SER A 248 -3.42 -3.81 -8.90
C SER A 248 -4.92 -4.04 -9.03
N LEU A 249 -5.36 -5.23 -8.64
CA LEU A 249 -6.73 -5.73 -8.64
C LEU A 249 -7.08 -6.31 -7.26
N ALA A 250 -6.40 -5.85 -6.20
CA ALA A 250 -6.61 -6.41 -4.87
C ALA A 250 -8.07 -6.21 -4.42
N GLY A 251 -8.78 -7.28 -4.10
CA GLY A 251 -10.20 -7.29 -3.76
C GLY A 251 -11.16 -7.03 -4.91
N CYS A 252 -10.68 -7.15 -6.15
CA CYS A 252 -11.56 -7.42 -7.28
C CYS A 252 -11.97 -8.89 -7.29
N ARG A 253 -13.01 -9.20 -8.07
CA ARG A 253 -13.32 -10.59 -8.40
C ARG A 253 -12.67 -10.96 -9.73
N VAL A 254 -11.72 -11.88 -9.69
CA VAL A 254 -10.98 -12.35 -10.87
C VAL A 254 -10.91 -13.86 -10.79
N ARG A 255 -11.69 -14.53 -11.63
CA ARG A 255 -11.89 -15.98 -11.54
C ARG A 255 -10.67 -16.80 -11.95
N VAL A 256 -9.98 -16.40 -13.02
CA VAL A 256 -8.83 -17.12 -13.58
C VAL A 256 -7.68 -16.17 -13.87
N TYR A 257 -6.45 -16.66 -13.80
CA TYR A 257 -5.28 -15.95 -14.28
C TYR A 257 -5.28 -16.00 -15.82
N PRO A 258 -5.50 -14.88 -16.54
CA PRO A 258 -5.60 -14.92 -17.99
C PRO A 258 -4.28 -15.34 -18.63
N ARG A 259 -4.29 -16.34 -19.50
CA ARG A 259 -3.08 -16.76 -20.24
C ARG A 259 -2.44 -15.62 -21.04
N GLU A 260 -3.23 -14.66 -21.52
CA GLU A 260 -2.76 -13.51 -22.26
C GLU A 260 -1.83 -12.63 -21.42
N TRP A 261 -1.96 -12.63 -20.10
CA TRP A 261 -1.08 -11.87 -19.21
C TRP A 261 0.38 -12.33 -19.25
N LEU A 262 0.67 -13.52 -19.77
CA LEU A 262 2.05 -13.94 -20.06
C LEU A 262 2.74 -13.05 -21.09
N SER A 263 1.99 -12.31 -21.90
CA SER A 263 2.50 -11.40 -22.94
C SER A 263 2.81 -9.99 -22.42
N PHE A 264 2.46 -9.64 -21.18
CA PHE A 264 2.93 -8.38 -20.60
C PHE A 264 4.46 -8.38 -20.54
N SER A 265 5.09 -7.53 -21.35
CA SER A 265 6.56 -7.50 -21.46
C SER A 265 7.24 -6.69 -20.34
N LYS A 266 6.50 -5.74 -19.72
CA LYS A 266 7.03 -4.79 -18.74
C LYS A 266 6.43 -4.91 -17.34
N LEU A 267 5.46 -5.81 -17.13
CA LEU A 267 4.75 -5.94 -15.85
C LEU A 267 5.70 -6.45 -14.77
N LYS A 268 5.94 -5.65 -13.73
CA LYS A 268 6.80 -6.00 -12.59
C LYS A 268 6.02 -6.33 -11.34
N GLU A 269 4.85 -5.73 -11.20
CA GLU A 269 4.05 -5.84 -9.98
C GLU A 269 2.61 -6.21 -10.32
N LEU A 270 2.16 -7.30 -9.71
CA LEU A 270 0.78 -7.77 -9.82
C LEU A 270 0.21 -8.01 -8.43
N TYR A 271 -0.89 -7.32 -8.12
CA TYR A 271 -1.63 -7.46 -6.87
C TYR A 271 -3.01 -8.01 -7.18
N ILE A 272 -3.30 -9.24 -6.73
CA ILE A 272 -4.56 -9.97 -6.97
C ILE A 272 -5.05 -10.65 -5.69
N SER A 273 -4.57 -10.19 -4.54
CA SER A 273 -5.05 -10.67 -3.24
C SER A 273 -6.55 -10.34 -3.06
N PRO A 274 -7.30 -11.07 -2.22
CA PRO A 274 -8.74 -10.84 -1.99
C PRO A 274 -9.10 -9.47 -1.45
N GLY A 275 -8.13 -8.67 -1.01
CA GLY A 275 -8.28 -7.26 -0.64
C GLY A 275 -9.19 -6.98 0.56
N VAL A 276 -10.01 -7.92 1.02
CA VAL A 276 -10.91 -7.88 2.17
C VAL A 276 -10.92 -9.24 2.87
N ALA A 277 -11.42 -9.23 4.10
CA ALA A 277 -11.65 -10.42 4.89
C ALA A 277 -12.60 -11.42 4.21
N MET A 278 -12.13 -12.65 3.94
CA MET A 278 -12.90 -13.72 3.28
C MET A 278 -12.86 -15.04 4.07
N PRO A 279 -14.02 -15.59 4.50
CA PRO A 279 -14.10 -16.70 5.45
C PRO A 279 -13.55 -18.04 4.96
N SER A 280 -13.18 -18.16 3.68
CA SER A 280 -12.53 -19.32 3.07
C SER A 280 -11.86 -18.92 1.74
N PHE A 281 -11.04 -19.80 1.16
CA PHE A 281 -10.62 -19.64 -0.24
C PHE A 281 -11.86 -19.55 -1.14
N ASP A 282 -11.95 -18.47 -1.92
CA ASP A 282 -12.98 -18.29 -2.93
C ASP A 282 -12.27 -18.04 -4.27
N PRO A 283 -12.40 -18.97 -5.26
CA PRO A 283 -11.78 -18.83 -6.56
C PRO A 283 -12.30 -17.59 -7.34
N ASN A 284 -13.40 -16.98 -6.91
CA ASN A 284 -13.85 -15.71 -7.48
C ASN A 284 -13.04 -14.53 -6.93
N THR A 285 -12.36 -14.67 -5.78
CA THR A 285 -11.54 -13.61 -5.16
C THR A 285 -10.04 -13.88 -5.24
N CYS A 286 -9.64 -15.09 -5.62
CA CYS A 286 -8.27 -15.43 -5.89
C CYS A 286 -8.18 -16.26 -7.19
N PRO A 287 -7.54 -15.73 -8.24
CA PRO A 287 -7.50 -16.36 -9.54
C PRO A 287 -7.01 -17.81 -9.51
N ALA A 288 -7.79 -18.70 -10.13
CA ALA A 288 -7.35 -20.05 -10.45
C ALA A 288 -6.30 -20.02 -11.57
N MET A 289 -5.37 -20.98 -11.57
CA MET A 289 -4.30 -21.09 -12.56
C MET A 289 -4.65 -22.08 -13.70
N ASP A 290 -5.94 -22.27 -13.99
CA ASP A 290 -6.44 -23.33 -14.87
C ASP A 290 -5.98 -23.20 -16.33
N GLU A 291 -5.65 -21.98 -16.77
CA GLU A 291 -5.26 -21.68 -18.16
C GLU A 291 -3.75 -21.63 -18.40
N VAL A 292 -2.95 -21.65 -17.32
CA VAL A 292 -1.51 -21.42 -17.40
C VAL A 292 -0.73 -22.43 -16.58
N ASP A 293 0.40 -22.87 -17.11
CA ASP A 293 1.39 -23.68 -16.39
C ASP A 293 2.36 -22.83 -15.56
N LYS A 294 2.46 -21.53 -15.85
CA LYS A 294 3.33 -20.57 -15.13
C LYS A 294 2.72 -19.17 -15.07
N ILE A 295 3.23 -18.35 -14.15
CA ILE A 295 2.94 -16.91 -14.11
C ILE A 295 3.84 -16.14 -15.08
N ASN A 296 3.59 -14.84 -15.23
CA ASN A 296 4.40 -13.99 -16.09
C ASN A 296 5.86 -13.88 -15.54
N PRO A 297 6.89 -14.23 -16.33
CA PRO A 297 8.28 -14.27 -15.87
C PRO A 297 8.90 -12.88 -15.61
N SER A 298 8.28 -11.82 -16.11
CA SER A 298 8.74 -10.44 -15.89
C SER A 298 8.41 -9.91 -14.49
N LEU A 299 7.49 -10.57 -13.77
CA LEU A 299 7.09 -10.21 -12.40
C LEU A 299 8.27 -10.29 -11.42
N ARG A 300 8.21 -9.40 -10.43
CA ARG A 300 9.10 -9.34 -9.26
C ARG A 300 8.29 -9.29 -7.97
N THR A 301 7.15 -8.60 -8.00
CA THR A 301 6.17 -8.58 -6.92
C THR A 301 4.89 -9.28 -7.38
N PHE A 302 4.45 -10.28 -6.62
CA PHE A 302 3.21 -10.99 -6.87
C PHE A 302 2.44 -11.18 -5.56
N ASP A 303 1.56 -10.22 -5.26
CA ASP A 303 0.74 -10.25 -4.05
C ASP A 303 -0.59 -10.97 -4.33
N HIS A 304 -0.69 -12.20 -3.83
CA HIS A 304 -1.83 -13.10 -4.03
C HIS A 304 -2.37 -13.67 -2.70
N ILE A 305 -1.73 -13.36 -1.57
CA ILE A 305 -2.02 -13.94 -0.24
C ILE A 305 -2.35 -12.88 0.81
N ASN A 306 -1.88 -11.63 0.65
CA ASN A 306 -2.09 -10.57 1.63
C ASN A 306 -3.58 -10.36 1.98
N ARG A 307 -3.90 -9.98 3.22
CA ARG A 307 -5.27 -9.66 3.68
C ARG A 307 -6.29 -10.81 3.58
N TRP A 308 -5.90 -12.06 3.78
CA TRP A 308 -6.82 -13.21 3.88
C TRP A 308 -7.46 -13.34 5.28
N TYR A 309 -8.79 -13.48 5.42
CA TYR A 309 -9.43 -13.68 6.74
C TYR A 309 -10.54 -14.75 6.75
N GLY A 310 -10.20 -16.02 7.03
CA GLY A 310 -11.20 -17.07 7.12
C GLY A 310 -10.81 -18.35 7.85
N ALA A 311 -11.73 -19.31 7.89
CA ALA A 311 -11.50 -20.64 8.45
C ALA A 311 -10.51 -21.41 7.58
N VAL A 312 -9.28 -21.55 8.10
CA VAL A 312 -8.12 -22.29 7.55
C VAL A 312 -7.82 -21.96 6.09
N VAL A 313 -6.99 -20.94 5.89
CA VAL A 313 -6.79 -20.35 4.57
C VAL A 313 -5.39 -20.74 4.07
N SER A 314 -5.38 -21.60 3.06
CA SER A 314 -4.21 -22.20 2.40
C SER A 314 -3.21 -21.16 1.88
N TRP A 315 -1.96 -21.54 1.62
CA TRP A 315 -0.96 -20.64 1.04
C TRP A 315 -1.13 -20.39 -0.46
N HIS A 316 -2.37 -20.29 -0.96
CA HIS A 316 -2.74 -20.43 -2.39
C HIS A 316 -2.30 -21.80 -2.95
N PRO A 317 -3.18 -22.81 -2.91
CA PRO A 317 -2.82 -24.14 -3.42
C PRO A 317 -2.54 -24.05 -4.92
N TYR A 318 -1.66 -24.90 -5.45
CA TYR A 318 -1.32 -25.01 -6.88
C TYR A 318 -0.32 -23.98 -7.45
N MET A 319 0.43 -23.29 -6.60
CA MET A 319 1.55 -22.41 -7.02
C MET A 319 2.87 -23.14 -7.26
N ILE A 320 2.99 -24.39 -6.83
CA ILE A 320 4.15 -25.25 -7.12
C ILE A 320 4.26 -25.43 -8.65
N GLY A 321 5.46 -25.27 -9.19
CA GLY A 321 5.76 -25.38 -10.61
C GLY A 321 5.34 -24.16 -11.44
N LYS A 322 4.78 -23.10 -10.83
CA LYS A 322 4.25 -21.95 -11.58
C LYS A 322 5.30 -20.89 -11.94
N GLY A 323 6.59 -21.17 -11.77
CA GLY A 323 7.66 -20.26 -12.22
C GLY A 323 7.82 -19.02 -11.35
N LEU A 324 7.99 -19.23 -10.04
CA LEU A 324 8.13 -18.16 -9.04
C LEU A 324 9.57 -17.66 -8.85
N GLU A 325 10.53 -18.10 -9.69
CA GLU A 325 11.96 -17.85 -9.45
C GLU A 325 12.35 -16.38 -9.34
N ASN A 326 11.59 -15.49 -9.96
CA ASN A 326 11.87 -14.06 -10.03
C ASN A 326 11.17 -13.25 -8.93
N ILE A 327 10.30 -13.87 -8.14
CA ILE A 327 9.53 -13.16 -7.10
C ILE A 327 10.45 -12.85 -5.92
N THR A 328 10.48 -11.58 -5.52
CA THR A 328 11.41 -11.06 -4.50
C THR A 328 10.82 -11.05 -3.09
N SER A 329 9.50 -11.18 -2.96
CA SER A 329 8.83 -11.19 -1.66
C SER A 329 7.65 -12.13 -1.59
N LEU A 330 7.49 -12.80 -0.45
CA LEU A 330 6.26 -13.46 -0.04
C LEU A 330 5.57 -12.57 1.00
N ASP A 331 4.33 -12.15 0.75
CA ASP A 331 3.58 -11.28 1.67
C ASP A 331 2.26 -11.94 2.06
N ALA A 332 2.19 -12.36 3.32
CA ALA A 332 0.97 -12.86 3.96
C ALA A 332 0.59 -11.98 5.16
N SER A 333 1.03 -10.73 5.18
CA SER A 333 0.66 -9.79 6.23
C SER A 333 -0.84 -9.48 6.21
N HIS A 334 -1.35 -9.02 7.35
CA HIS A 334 -2.77 -8.75 7.57
C HIS A 334 -3.68 -9.97 7.34
N SER A 335 -3.14 -11.19 7.44
CA SER A 335 -3.94 -12.42 7.33
C SER A 335 -4.48 -12.90 8.69
N TYR A 336 -4.20 -12.17 9.77
CA TYR A 336 -4.68 -12.40 11.13
C TYR A 336 -4.49 -13.88 11.56
N SER A 337 -5.43 -14.44 12.33
CA SER A 337 -5.38 -15.79 12.91
C SER A 337 -5.57 -16.93 11.91
N ASN A 338 -5.60 -16.66 10.60
CA ASN A 338 -6.32 -17.49 9.65
C ASN A 338 -5.43 -18.21 8.63
N ILE A 339 -4.31 -17.60 8.19
CA ILE A 339 -3.31 -18.30 7.38
C ILE A 339 -2.73 -19.47 8.18
N ASP A 340 -2.58 -20.65 7.58
CA ASP A 340 -2.04 -21.82 8.30
C ASP A 340 -0.51 -21.68 8.50
N VAL A 341 -0.10 -21.38 9.73
CA VAL A 341 1.33 -21.24 10.06
C VAL A 341 2.02 -22.56 10.39
N SER A 342 1.25 -23.65 10.55
CA SER A 342 1.77 -24.98 10.86
C SER A 342 2.18 -25.76 9.61
N ASN A 343 1.75 -25.31 8.43
CA ASN A 343 2.07 -25.93 7.16
C ASN A 343 2.38 -24.87 6.08
N LEU A 344 3.65 -24.47 6.00
CA LEU A 344 4.15 -23.51 5.01
C LEU A 344 4.21 -24.13 3.60
N PRO A 345 4.05 -23.32 2.53
CA PRO A 345 3.94 -23.83 1.17
C PRO A 345 5.28 -24.37 0.65
N ASP A 346 5.26 -25.44 -0.14
CA ASP A 346 6.49 -25.99 -0.77
C ASP A 346 7.05 -25.09 -1.87
N TYR A 347 6.21 -24.30 -2.54
CA TYR A 347 6.67 -23.44 -3.64
C TYR A 347 7.65 -22.35 -3.18
N ILE A 348 7.81 -22.11 -1.87
CA ILE A 348 8.85 -21.23 -1.32
C ILE A 348 10.26 -21.69 -1.74
N TYR A 349 10.45 -22.98 -2.02
CA TYR A 349 11.70 -23.53 -2.55
C TYR A 349 12.00 -23.11 -4.00
N GLU A 350 10.97 -22.71 -4.76
CA GLU A 350 11.10 -22.22 -6.14
C GLU A 350 11.40 -20.73 -6.21
N MET A 351 11.15 -19.97 -5.12
CA MET A 351 11.29 -18.50 -5.07
C MET A 351 12.76 -18.06 -4.96
N ARG A 352 13.59 -18.40 -5.95
CA ARG A 352 15.05 -18.19 -5.91
C ARG A 352 15.50 -16.75 -5.74
N SER A 353 14.67 -15.76 -6.10
CA SER A 353 14.96 -14.34 -5.90
C SER A 353 14.42 -13.76 -4.59
N MET A 354 13.73 -14.55 -3.77
CA MET A 354 13.09 -14.06 -2.54
C MET A 354 14.12 -13.48 -1.58
N SER A 355 13.93 -12.22 -1.20
CA SER A 355 14.75 -11.49 -0.24
C SER A 355 13.96 -11.04 0.98
N SER A 356 12.63 -11.09 0.93
CA SER A 356 11.75 -10.66 2.03
C SER A 356 10.56 -11.58 2.23
N PHE A 357 10.14 -11.76 3.48
CA PHE A 357 8.92 -12.46 3.87
C PHE A 357 8.17 -11.63 4.92
N TYR A 358 6.90 -11.30 4.66
CA TYR A 358 6.07 -10.46 5.52
C TYR A 358 4.91 -11.26 6.14
N MET A 359 4.79 -11.16 7.47
CA MET A 359 3.84 -11.88 8.33
C MET A 359 3.24 -11.01 9.44
N TYR A 360 3.52 -9.70 9.45
CA TYR A 360 2.95 -8.81 10.47
C TYR A 360 1.41 -8.77 10.40
N ILE A 361 0.78 -8.50 11.55
CA ILE A 361 -0.65 -8.60 11.83
C ILE A 361 -1.19 -10.00 11.49
N SER A 362 -0.39 -11.05 11.74
CA SER A 362 -0.78 -12.44 11.49
C SER A 362 -0.33 -13.42 12.59
N LEU A 363 0.38 -12.95 13.61
CA LEU A 363 1.03 -13.75 14.65
C LEU A 363 0.64 -13.24 16.06
N SER A 364 -0.65 -12.97 16.25
CA SER A 364 -1.22 -12.29 17.43
C SER A 364 -1.19 -13.07 18.75
N THR A 365 -0.89 -14.38 18.72
CA THR A 365 -0.77 -15.21 19.93
C THR A 365 0.61 -15.85 20.02
N GLN A 366 1.05 -16.14 21.25
CA GLN A 366 2.38 -16.71 21.51
C GLN A 366 2.55 -18.05 20.79
N SER A 367 1.58 -18.95 20.96
CA SER A 367 1.60 -20.27 20.32
C SER A 367 1.68 -20.18 18.79
N ARG A 368 0.96 -19.23 18.18
CA ARG A 368 0.97 -19.05 16.71
C ARG A 368 2.30 -18.51 16.20
N CYS A 369 2.89 -17.54 16.90
CA CYS A 369 4.23 -17.03 16.58
C CYS A 369 5.29 -18.12 16.71
N ASP A 370 5.26 -18.90 17.80
CA ASP A 370 6.20 -20.00 18.05
C ASP A 370 6.06 -21.12 17.01
N THR A 371 4.81 -21.44 16.63
CA THR A 371 4.52 -22.44 15.60
C THR A 371 5.07 -21.98 14.26
N PHE A 372 4.79 -20.72 13.86
CA PHE A 372 5.30 -20.16 12.62
C PHE A 372 6.83 -20.22 12.53
N ILE A 373 7.54 -19.77 13.58
CA ILE A 373 9.01 -19.81 13.59
C ILE A 373 9.53 -21.24 13.53
N SER A 374 8.94 -22.17 14.29
CA SER A 374 9.38 -23.56 14.29
C SER A 374 9.18 -24.22 12.93
N THR A 375 7.99 -24.08 12.35
CA THR A 375 7.66 -24.61 11.02
C THR A 375 8.53 -23.94 9.94
N LEU A 376 8.78 -22.63 10.02
CA LEU A 376 9.67 -21.94 9.08
C LEU A 376 11.10 -22.44 9.18
N TYR A 377 11.61 -22.59 10.41
CA TYR A 377 12.96 -23.12 10.62
C TYR A 377 13.09 -24.53 10.04
N GLU A 378 12.15 -25.43 10.33
CA GLU A 378 12.09 -26.78 9.74
C GLU A 378 12.04 -26.74 8.22
N LYS A 379 11.22 -25.85 7.63
CA LYS A 379 11.14 -25.66 6.17
C LYS A 379 12.48 -25.24 5.59
N VAL A 380 13.16 -24.28 6.21
CA VAL A 380 14.48 -23.82 5.76
C VAL A 380 15.49 -24.96 5.86
N MET A 381 15.52 -25.68 6.98
CA MET A 381 16.45 -26.80 7.19
C MET A 381 16.18 -27.99 6.25
N GLY A 382 14.92 -28.18 5.86
CA GLY A 382 14.50 -29.19 4.89
C GLY A 382 14.76 -28.82 3.43
N PHE A 383 15.35 -27.66 3.15
CA PHE A 383 15.72 -27.30 1.79
C PHE A 383 16.98 -28.06 1.34
N ASP A 384 16.84 -28.98 0.39
CA ASP A 384 17.91 -29.87 -0.08
C ASP A 384 19.19 -29.15 -0.53
N TYR A 385 19.08 -27.90 -0.97
CA TYR A 385 20.20 -27.10 -1.47
C TYR A 385 20.72 -26.05 -0.49
N LEU A 386 20.26 -26.09 0.76
CA LEU A 386 20.62 -25.13 1.79
C LEU A 386 22.14 -25.12 2.04
N THR A 387 22.72 -23.93 2.06
CA THR A 387 24.09 -23.70 2.52
C THR A 387 24.11 -22.50 3.49
N MET A 388 25.22 -22.32 4.20
CA MET A 388 25.47 -21.13 5.03
C MET A 388 26.11 -19.98 4.21
N SER A 389 25.72 -19.87 2.93
CA SER A 389 26.22 -18.84 2.01
C SER A 389 25.14 -18.39 1.02
N SER A 390 25.41 -17.32 0.27
CA SER A 390 24.51 -16.82 -0.77
C SER A 390 24.29 -17.79 -1.94
N SER A 391 25.12 -18.81 -2.07
CA SER A 391 25.06 -19.82 -3.14
C SER A 391 24.59 -21.15 -2.58
N ALA A 392 23.49 -21.67 -3.12
CA ALA A 392 22.98 -22.99 -2.81
C ALA A 392 23.89 -24.09 -3.40
N SER A 393 23.76 -25.33 -2.91
CA SER A 393 24.62 -26.44 -3.36
C SER A 393 24.38 -26.84 -4.83
N ASP A 394 23.24 -26.46 -5.40
CA ASP A 394 22.93 -26.58 -6.83
C ASP A 394 23.55 -25.46 -7.70
N GLY A 395 24.37 -24.59 -7.12
CA GLY A 395 25.02 -23.46 -7.79
C GLY A 395 24.11 -22.26 -8.05
N LYS A 396 22.82 -22.31 -7.67
CA LYS A 396 21.90 -21.18 -7.79
C LYS A 396 21.96 -20.29 -6.56
N ARG A 397 21.18 -19.19 -6.57
CA ARG A 397 20.98 -18.38 -5.36
C ARG A 397 20.35 -19.24 -4.26
N ASN A 398 20.88 -19.12 -3.05
CA ASN A 398 20.25 -19.61 -1.84
C ASN A 398 19.20 -18.58 -1.37
N GLN A 399 17.93 -18.89 -1.57
CA GLN A 399 16.83 -17.99 -1.19
C GLN A 399 16.63 -17.84 0.31
N PHE A 400 17.21 -18.74 1.11
CA PHE A 400 17.18 -18.67 2.56
C PHE A 400 18.49 -18.14 3.15
N TYR A 401 19.32 -17.46 2.35
CA TYR A 401 20.45 -16.69 2.87
C TYR A 401 20.20 -15.19 2.70
N GLY A 402 20.43 -14.42 3.76
CA GLY A 402 20.24 -12.97 3.75
C GLY A 402 18.77 -12.50 3.74
N LEU A 403 17.83 -13.38 4.09
CA LEU A 403 16.40 -13.08 4.05
C LEU A 403 16.00 -12.05 5.11
N TYR A 404 15.10 -11.13 4.76
CA TYR A 404 14.42 -10.26 5.72
C TYR A 404 13.04 -10.82 6.09
N LEU A 405 12.83 -11.13 7.36
CA LEU A 405 11.53 -11.59 7.88
C LEU A 405 10.88 -10.50 8.73
N SER A 406 9.74 -9.98 8.28
CA SER A 406 8.95 -8.99 9.03
C SER A 406 7.73 -9.63 9.66
N MET A 407 7.72 -9.73 10.97
CA MET A 407 6.64 -10.31 11.79
C MET A 407 5.92 -9.27 12.65
N TYR A 408 6.37 -8.02 12.59
CA TYR A 408 5.91 -6.96 13.49
C TYR A 408 5.84 -5.62 12.77
N PHE A 409 4.76 -4.89 13.03
CA PHE A 409 4.53 -3.55 12.52
C PHE A 409 4.16 -2.61 13.67
N THR A 410 4.91 -1.53 13.81
CA THR A 410 4.91 -0.68 15.01
C THR A 410 3.60 0.09 15.18
N THR A 411 2.98 0.48 14.07
CA THR A 411 1.69 1.17 14.03
C THR A 411 0.52 0.23 14.34
N ASN A 412 0.74 -1.09 14.32
CA ASN A 412 -0.26 -2.08 14.71
C ASN A 412 0.42 -3.23 15.52
N PRO A 413 0.81 -2.96 16.78
CA PRO A 413 1.72 -3.80 17.54
C PRO A 413 1.01 -4.99 18.21
N VAL A 414 0.24 -5.76 17.43
CA VAL A 414 -0.60 -6.86 17.94
C VAL A 414 0.11 -8.21 18.00
N ASP A 415 1.14 -8.41 17.17
CA ASP A 415 1.87 -9.67 17.09
C ASP A 415 2.76 -9.93 18.30
N LYS A 416 3.04 -11.22 18.55
CA LYS A 416 3.92 -11.65 19.64
C LYS A 416 5.35 -11.86 19.18
N ARG A 417 6.27 -11.72 20.15
CA ARG A 417 7.67 -12.11 19.99
C ARG A 417 7.76 -13.63 20.13
N PRO A 418 8.61 -14.34 19.37
CA PRO A 418 8.85 -15.76 19.60
C PRO A 418 9.34 -16.02 21.03
N SER A 419 9.01 -17.18 21.60
CA SER A 419 9.38 -17.53 22.97
C SER A 419 10.83 -18.00 23.10
N GLY A 420 11.38 -17.82 24.31
CA GLY A 420 12.77 -18.15 24.63
C GLY A 420 13.68 -16.92 24.70
N VAL A 421 14.98 -17.18 24.83
CA VAL A 421 16.03 -16.15 24.85
C VAL A 421 16.75 -16.19 23.52
N LEU A 422 17.07 -15.02 22.95
CA LEU A 422 17.91 -14.94 21.75
C LEU A 422 19.35 -15.33 22.13
N GLN A 423 19.73 -16.57 21.89
CA GLN A 423 21.04 -17.09 22.29
C GLN A 423 21.49 -18.22 21.37
N ALA A 424 22.79 -18.52 21.40
CA ALA A 424 23.34 -19.68 20.72
C ALA A 424 22.80 -20.98 21.33
N PRO A 425 22.24 -21.89 20.52
CA PRO A 425 21.86 -23.19 21.03
C PRO A 425 23.08 -24.08 21.32
N SER A 426 22.86 -25.16 22.07
CA SER A 426 23.91 -26.14 22.37
C SER A 426 24.53 -26.70 21.07
N GLY A 427 25.86 -26.72 20.99
CA GLY A 427 26.60 -27.22 19.83
C GLY A 427 26.63 -26.28 18.61
N PHE A 428 26.16 -25.03 18.75
CA PHE A 428 26.24 -24.03 17.69
C PHE A 428 27.69 -23.62 17.39
N ILE A 429 28.05 -23.55 16.10
CA ILE A 429 29.33 -23.01 15.63
C ILE A 429 29.06 -22.16 14.40
N LYS A 430 29.39 -20.87 14.46
CA LYS A 430 29.11 -19.92 13.37
C LYS A 430 29.72 -20.40 12.05
N GLY A 431 28.89 -20.48 11.01
CA GLY A 431 29.27 -20.91 9.67
C GLY A 431 29.59 -22.41 9.53
N GLN A 432 29.35 -23.23 10.56
CA GLN A 432 29.69 -24.66 10.54
C GLN A 432 28.58 -25.57 11.08
N SER A 433 27.94 -25.21 12.20
CA SER A 433 26.94 -26.02 12.89
C SER A 433 25.80 -25.17 13.40
N ASN A 434 24.56 -25.61 13.17
CA ASN A 434 23.36 -25.00 13.73
C ASN A 434 23.13 -25.37 15.21
N GLY A 435 23.89 -26.32 15.75
CA GLY A 435 23.62 -26.88 17.06
C GLY A 435 22.26 -27.58 17.12
N SER A 436 21.67 -27.60 18.32
CA SER A 436 20.35 -28.18 18.58
C SER A 436 19.44 -27.13 19.21
N PRO A 437 18.86 -26.21 18.42
CA PRO A 437 17.91 -25.23 18.94
C PRO A 437 16.67 -25.91 19.51
N SER A 438 16.29 -25.49 20.72
CA SER A 438 15.17 -26.05 21.50
C SER A 438 14.03 -25.05 21.68
N THR A 439 14.28 -23.76 21.42
CA THR A 439 13.26 -22.70 21.48
C THR A 439 13.16 -21.93 20.16
N PRO A 440 12.00 -21.31 19.86
CA PRO A 440 11.84 -20.44 18.70
C PRO A 440 12.90 -19.34 18.62
N MET A 441 13.26 -18.72 19.75
CA MET A 441 14.32 -17.69 19.76
C MET A 441 15.73 -18.24 19.49
N GLU A 442 16.02 -19.49 19.84
CA GLU A 442 17.28 -20.16 19.41
C GLU A 442 17.28 -20.48 17.91
N MET A 443 16.13 -20.82 17.33
CA MET A 443 15.98 -20.99 15.87
C MET A 443 16.21 -19.67 15.12
N VAL A 444 15.63 -18.58 15.63
CA VAL A 444 15.90 -17.22 15.14
C VAL A 444 17.40 -16.92 15.20
N TYR A 445 18.06 -17.23 16.33
CA TYR A 445 19.50 -17.03 16.47
C TYR A 445 20.29 -17.76 15.37
N VAL A 446 19.97 -19.03 15.11
CA VAL A 446 20.63 -19.80 14.04
C VAL A 446 20.45 -19.13 12.68
N LEU A 447 19.22 -18.72 12.33
CA LEU A 447 18.91 -18.05 11.07
C LEU A 447 19.69 -16.74 10.90
N MET A 448 19.81 -15.95 11.96
CA MET A 448 20.60 -14.71 11.94
C MET A 448 22.09 -14.99 11.71
N ASN A 449 22.68 -15.96 12.43
CA ASN A 449 24.14 -16.12 12.45
C ASN A 449 24.72 -16.97 11.34
N ASN A 450 24.05 -18.07 10.98
CA ASN A 450 24.53 -19.01 9.97
C ASN A 450 23.94 -18.72 8.58
N TYR A 451 22.79 -18.04 8.54
CA TYR A 451 22.09 -17.76 7.29
C TYR A 451 21.94 -16.26 7.00
N GLY A 452 22.44 -15.38 7.88
CA GLY A 452 22.47 -13.94 7.65
C GLY A 452 21.10 -13.27 7.63
N TRP A 453 20.09 -13.86 8.27
CA TRP A 453 18.73 -13.31 8.26
C TRP A 453 18.64 -12.01 9.07
N ARG A 454 17.69 -11.16 8.68
CA ARG A 454 17.29 -9.95 9.38
C ARG A 454 15.83 -10.08 9.79
N PHE A 455 15.47 -9.53 10.95
CA PHE A 455 14.12 -9.66 11.49
C PHE A 455 13.54 -8.29 11.89
N SER A 456 12.22 -8.15 11.72
CA SER A 456 11.40 -7.18 12.47
C SER A 456 10.42 -7.98 13.32
N MET A 457 10.56 -7.93 14.64
CA MET A 457 9.73 -8.69 15.58
C MET A 457 9.33 -7.84 16.79
N ALA A 458 8.31 -8.29 17.52
CA ALA A 458 7.88 -7.60 18.73
C ALA A 458 9.03 -7.56 19.77
N PRO A 459 9.09 -6.49 20.58
CA PRO A 459 10.12 -6.31 21.60
C PRO A 459 9.99 -7.30 22.76
N GLU A 460 11.06 -7.44 23.55
CA GLU A 460 11.02 -8.21 24.79
C GLU A 460 10.13 -7.53 25.86
N ALA A 461 9.42 -8.34 26.66
CA ALA A 461 8.49 -7.84 27.66
C ALA A 461 9.13 -7.04 28.81
N SER A 462 10.44 -7.20 29.05
CA SER A 462 11.22 -6.43 30.03
C SER A 462 11.33 -4.96 29.66
N VAL A 463 11.46 -4.65 28.37
CA VAL A 463 11.47 -3.29 27.81
C VAL A 463 10.07 -2.65 27.90
N LEU A 464 9.02 -3.46 27.82
CA LEU A 464 7.65 -2.99 28.07
C LEU A 464 7.39 -2.63 29.54
N ARG A 465 8.19 -3.10 30.51
CA ARG A 465 7.98 -2.81 31.94
C ARG A 465 8.66 -1.53 32.43
N SER A 466 9.81 -1.12 31.87
CA SER A 466 10.45 0.15 32.26
C SER A 466 9.63 1.37 31.79
N ILE A 467 8.93 1.25 30.66
CA ILE A 467 8.19 2.35 30.02
C ILE A 467 6.75 2.47 30.54
N ARG A 468 6.20 1.42 31.19
CA ARG A 468 4.87 1.44 31.84
C ARG A 468 4.75 2.39 33.04
N SER A 469 5.85 3.00 33.48
CA SER A 469 5.84 3.99 34.58
C SER A 469 5.57 5.42 34.12
N SER A 470 5.55 5.69 32.81
CA SER A 470 5.18 6.99 32.24
C SER A 470 3.89 6.85 31.43
N ASP A 471 2.87 7.66 31.73
CA ASP A 471 1.55 7.73 31.10
C ASP A 471 1.60 8.03 29.58
N ILE A 472 2.06 7.08 28.77
CA ILE A 472 2.14 7.20 27.31
C ILE A 472 1.26 6.11 26.68
N ASP A 473 0.33 6.58 25.84
CA ASP A 473 -0.66 5.81 25.10
C ASP A 473 -0.07 4.54 24.46
N THR A 474 -0.62 3.38 24.86
CA THR A 474 -0.10 2.05 24.57
C THR A 474 -0.33 1.59 23.12
N ARG A 475 -0.94 2.43 22.27
CA ARG A 475 -1.21 2.14 20.85
C ARG A 475 -0.07 2.50 19.90
N SER A 476 0.97 3.21 20.36
CA SER A 476 2.09 3.69 19.54
C SER A 476 3.45 3.22 20.07
N TYR A 477 3.63 1.90 20.22
CA TYR A 477 4.94 1.34 20.55
C TYR A 477 5.90 1.48 19.37
N LYS A 478 7.10 2.00 19.60
CA LYS A 478 8.16 2.04 18.59
C LYS A 478 9.40 1.27 19.10
N PRO A 479 9.91 0.25 18.38
CA PRO A 479 11.13 -0.45 18.74
C PRO A 479 12.33 0.49 18.64
N TYR A 480 13.45 0.13 19.29
CA TYR A 480 14.70 0.82 19.04
C TYR A 480 15.15 0.52 17.62
N LYS A 481 15.63 1.54 16.91
CA LYS A 481 16.16 1.43 15.56
C LYS A 481 17.66 1.67 15.59
N LEU A 482 18.42 0.71 15.06
CA LEU A 482 19.82 0.86 14.68
C LEU A 482 19.84 1.26 13.20
N ILE A 483 20.25 2.49 12.90
CA ILE A 483 20.49 2.97 11.55
C ILE A 483 21.97 2.81 11.26
N VAL A 484 22.28 2.20 10.12
CA VAL A 484 23.64 2.08 9.59
C VAL A 484 23.69 2.85 8.28
N PHE A 485 24.44 3.96 8.30
CA PHE A 485 24.65 4.82 7.14
C PHE A 485 25.64 4.15 6.16
N ASP A 486 25.61 4.57 4.90
CA ASP A 486 26.51 4.04 3.84
C ASP A 486 28.00 4.24 4.15
N ASP A 487 28.33 5.24 4.97
CA ASP A 487 29.69 5.54 5.43
C ASP A 487 30.12 4.74 6.68
N GLY A 488 29.28 3.81 7.13
CA GLY A 488 29.55 2.94 8.28
C GLY A 488 29.26 3.56 9.64
N ARG A 489 28.79 4.82 9.70
CA ARG A 489 28.29 5.40 10.95
C ARG A 489 27.03 4.67 11.40
N THR A 490 26.86 4.58 12.71
CA THR A 490 25.70 3.96 13.33
C THR A 490 24.98 4.93 14.24
N PHE A 491 23.65 4.92 14.20
CA PHE A 491 22.81 5.69 15.11
C PHE A 491 21.78 4.76 15.76
N VAL A 492 21.51 5.00 17.04
CA VAL A 492 20.50 4.27 17.80
C VAL A 492 19.47 5.26 18.31
N GLY A 493 18.20 4.98 18.05
CA GLY A 493 17.10 5.82 18.54
C GLY A 493 15.87 5.00 18.87
N ASN A 494 15.00 5.56 19.71
CA ASN A 494 13.64 5.09 19.88
C ASN A 494 12.78 5.80 18.82
N GLY A 495 11.93 5.07 18.11
CA GLY A 495 10.90 5.72 17.31
C GLY A 495 11.10 5.74 15.80
N ASP A 496 10.36 6.65 15.16
CA ASP A 496 10.57 6.98 13.75
C ASP A 496 11.74 7.92 13.67
N VAL A 497 12.91 7.33 13.48
CA VAL A 497 14.12 8.08 13.19
C VAL A 497 14.15 8.32 11.67
N LEU A 498 14.42 9.57 11.28
CA LEU A 498 14.63 9.93 9.87
C LEU A 498 15.89 9.24 9.37
N ALA A 499 15.72 8.28 8.47
CA ALA A 499 16.78 7.59 7.74
C ALA A 499 16.66 7.93 6.25
N HIS A 500 17.77 7.97 5.54
CA HIS A 500 17.78 8.08 4.09
C HIS A 500 17.37 6.74 3.45
N ASP A 501 16.83 6.77 2.23
CA ASP A 501 16.35 5.56 1.52
C ASP A 501 17.46 4.51 1.28
N THR A 502 18.74 4.88 1.41
CA THR A 502 19.89 3.99 1.27
C THR A 502 20.37 3.38 2.59
N ASP A 503 19.90 3.87 3.74
CA ASP A 503 20.36 3.43 5.04
C ASP A 503 19.79 2.06 5.44
N LYS A 504 20.58 1.24 6.15
CA LYS A 504 20.07 0.01 6.74
C LYS A 504 19.43 0.34 8.09
N VAL A 505 18.13 0.10 8.21
CA VAL A 505 17.39 0.29 9.46
C VAL A 505 17.05 -1.06 10.07
N LEU A 506 17.49 -1.30 11.30
CA LEU A 506 17.27 -2.54 12.04
C LEU A 506 16.51 -2.25 13.31
N SER A 507 15.37 -2.91 13.50
CA SER A 507 14.55 -2.77 14.71
C SER A 507 14.96 -3.82 15.75
N PHE A 508 15.14 -3.41 17.00
CA PHE A 508 15.51 -4.29 18.09
C PHE A 508 14.85 -3.89 19.41
N GLY A 509 14.78 -4.84 20.33
CA GLY A 509 13.99 -4.78 21.55
C GLY A 509 14.72 -4.16 22.73
N GLY A 510 16.05 -4.25 22.83
CA GLY A 510 16.79 -3.72 23.98
C GLY A 510 18.31 -3.79 23.84
N GLN A 511 19.03 -3.28 24.84
CA GLN A 511 20.49 -3.13 24.81
C GLN A 511 21.24 -4.41 24.40
N PRO A 512 20.97 -5.60 24.98
CA PRO A 512 21.73 -6.81 24.63
C PRO A 512 21.52 -7.22 23.17
N GLU A 513 20.31 -7.05 22.65
CA GLU A 513 19.97 -7.35 21.25
C GLU A 513 20.61 -6.35 20.29
N GLY A 514 20.67 -5.07 20.69
CA GLY A 514 21.34 -4.03 19.93
C GLY A 514 22.86 -4.23 19.87
N GLU A 515 23.51 -4.49 21.01
CA GLU A 515 24.95 -4.75 21.09
C GLU A 515 25.31 -5.95 20.22
N TYR A 516 24.48 -6.98 20.29
CA TYR A 516 24.60 -8.17 19.48
C TYR A 516 24.45 -7.90 17.97
N LEU A 517 23.48 -7.07 17.55
CA LEU A 517 23.34 -6.66 16.15
C LEU A 517 24.59 -5.94 15.67
N CYS A 518 25.14 -5.01 16.46
CA CYS A 518 26.41 -4.34 16.16
C CYS A 518 27.55 -5.35 15.99
N ASP A 519 27.73 -6.26 16.94
CA ASP A 519 28.77 -7.30 16.88
C ASP A 519 28.61 -8.21 15.64
N SER A 520 27.37 -8.57 15.29
CA SER A 520 27.06 -9.42 14.14
C SER A 520 27.38 -8.78 12.80
N MET A 521 27.33 -7.45 12.73
CA MET A 521 27.56 -6.64 11.54
C MET A 521 28.96 -6.04 11.48
N GLY A 522 29.80 -6.28 12.49
CA GLY A 522 31.12 -5.65 12.61
C GLY A 522 31.06 -4.14 12.88
N LEU A 523 29.99 -3.69 13.54
CA LEU A 523 29.75 -2.29 13.89
C LEU A 523 30.18 -2.02 15.34
N ASP A 524 30.43 -0.76 15.66
CA ASP A 524 30.79 -0.36 17.02
C ASP A 524 29.61 -0.54 17.98
N ARG A 525 29.65 -1.57 18.84
CA ARG A 525 28.62 -1.82 19.86
C ARG A 525 28.50 -0.71 20.90
N ASN A 526 29.52 0.14 21.06
CA ASN A 526 29.49 1.22 22.03
C ASN A 526 28.36 2.21 21.73
N VAL A 527 27.92 2.34 20.47
CA VAL A 527 26.74 3.15 20.12
C VAL A 527 25.48 2.70 20.86
N ILE A 528 25.32 1.40 21.08
CA ILE A 528 24.19 0.81 21.78
C ILE A 528 24.39 1.00 23.29
N VAL A 529 25.57 0.65 23.80
CA VAL A 529 25.92 0.81 25.22
C VAL A 529 25.71 2.25 25.68
N GLU A 530 26.21 3.22 24.92
CA GLU A 530 26.08 4.65 25.22
C GLU A 530 24.64 5.13 25.18
N TYR A 531 23.86 4.69 24.19
CA TYR A 531 22.46 5.07 24.07
C TYR A 531 21.65 4.57 25.28
N PHE A 532 21.83 3.30 25.67
CA PHE A 532 21.12 2.72 26.81
C PHE A 532 21.60 3.26 28.16
N ASN A 533 22.90 3.57 28.30
CA ASN A 533 23.41 4.27 29.48
C ASN A 533 22.84 5.69 29.62
N LYS A 534 22.58 6.39 28.50
CA LYS A 534 21.98 7.74 28.50
C LYS A 534 20.52 7.73 28.92
N ILE A 535 19.76 6.71 28.52
CA ILE A 535 18.32 6.62 28.87
C ILE A 535 18.08 5.86 30.19
N GLY A 536 19.05 5.10 30.70
CA GLY A 536 18.97 4.36 31.98
C GLY A 536 19.34 5.19 33.22
N ASN A 537 19.97 6.35 33.06
CA ASN A 537 20.33 7.30 34.12
C ASN A 537 19.44 8.57 34.14
N GLY A 538 18.28 8.52 33.45
CA GLY A 538 17.33 9.63 33.32
C GLY A 538 16.13 9.48 34.23
#